data_AF-A0AAE1V3D2-F1
#
_entry.id   AF-A0AAE1V3D2-F1
#
_cell.length_a   1.000
_cell.length_b   1.000
_cell.length_c   1.000
_cell.angle_alpha   90.00
_cell.angle_beta   90.00
_cell.angle_gamma   90.00
#
_symmetry.space_group_name_H-M   'P 1'
#
loop_
_entity.id
_entity.type
_entity.pdbx_description
1 polymer ?
#
loop_
_entity_poly.entity_id
_entity_poly.type
_entity_poly.pdbx_seq_one_letter_code
_entity_poly.pdbx_strand_id
1 'polypeptide(L)'
;MIRSFFILFIISYVINAYQVIADDPDPHIELHILDALPNNDIPLKFHCASKDDDLGWHYPKVGDDFHFSFRPHLFKKTLFFCHFWWARNEAIFDVYNYDVAVNCSSDPPIFYCIWKVQEDGFYMGPQLNQLKKMHDWISHKKRDV
;
A
#
# COMPACT_ATOMS: atom_id res chain seq x y z
N MET A 1 -29.94 -28.32 38.88
CA MET A 1 -30.34 -28.11 37.47
C MET A 1 -30.10 -26.69 36.96
N ILE A 2 -30.22 -25.63 37.77
CA ILE A 2 -30.09 -24.23 37.33
C ILE A 2 -28.65 -23.84 36.91
N ARG A 3 -27.61 -24.38 37.57
CA ARG A 3 -26.19 -24.07 37.27
C ARG A 3 -25.73 -24.43 35.85
N SER A 4 -26.29 -25.50 35.27
CA SER A 4 -25.90 -25.97 33.94
C SER A 4 -26.44 -25.07 32.82
N PHE A 5 -27.61 -24.44 33.02
CA PHE A 5 -28.19 -23.52 32.05
C PHE A 5 -27.39 -22.22 31.93
N PHE A 6 -26.92 -21.65 33.05
CA PHE A 6 -26.09 -20.45 33.04
C PHE A 6 -24.77 -20.64 32.29
N ILE A 7 -24.14 -21.81 32.39
CA ILE A 7 -22.90 -22.12 31.66
C ILE A 7 -23.16 -22.17 30.15
N LEU A 8 -24.28 -22.76 29.71
CA LEU A 8 -24.65 -22.81 28.29
C LEU A 8 -24.96 -21.42 27.72
N PHE A 9 -25.60 -20.53 28.52
CA PHE A 9 -25.81 -19.14 28.11
C PHE A 9 -24.50 -18.36 28.00
N ILE A 10 -23.57 -18.55 28.93
CA ILE A 10 -22.24 -17.92 28.88
C ILE A 10 -21.46 -18.44 27.67
N ILE A 11 -21.43 -19.76 27.43
CA ILE A 11 -20.74 -20.34 26.27
C ILE A 11 -21.38 -19.85 24.97
N SER A 12 -22.70 -19.83 24.85
CA SER A 12 -23.40 -19.29 23.68
C SER A 12 -23.09 -17.81 23.46
N TYR A 13 -23.09 -16.99 24.52
CA TYR A 13 -22.73 -15.58 24.43
C TYR A 13 -21.27 -15.39 24.02
N VAL A 14 -20.34 -16.16 24.60
CA VAL A 14 -18.92 -16.12 24.24
C VAL A 14 -18.71 -16.58 22.79
N ILE A 15 -19.38 -17.64 22.33
CA ILE A 15 -19.30 -18.10 20.94
C ILE A 15 -19.86 -17.04 19.98
N ASN A 16 -21.02 -16.44 20.28
CA ASN A 16 -21.59 -15.36 19.47
C ASN A 16 -20.68 -14.13 19.46
N ALA A 17 -20.10 -13.74 20.60
CA ALA A 17 -19.14 -12.65 20.68
C ALA A 17 -17.85 -12.96 19.90
N TYR A 18 -17.39 -14.21 19.91
CA TYR A 18 -16.22 -14.67 19.15
C TYR A 18 -16.46 -14.62 17.63
N GLN A 19 -17.66 -15.01 17.20
CA GLN A 19 -18.06 -14.91 15.79
C GLN A 19 -18.06 -13.44 15.34
N VAL A 20 -18.58 -12.52 16.15
CA VAL A 20 -18.62 -11.07 15.83
C VAL A 20 -17.23 -10.44 15.71
N ILE A 21 -16.26 -10.82 16.55
CA ILE A 21 -14.88 -10.30 16.48
C ILE A 21 -14.01 -11.00 15.44
N ALA A 22 -14.36 -12.22 15.02
CA ALA A 22 -13.65 -12.95 13.97
C ALA A 22 -14.11 -12.57 12.55
N ASP A 23 -15.20 -11.81 12.44
CA ASP A 23 -15.85 -11.44 11.18
C ASP A 23 -15.60 -9.97 10.78
N ASP A 24 -14.62 -9.30 11.39
CA ASP A 24 -14.07 -8.07 10.80
C ASP A 24 -13.07 -8.50 9.72
N PRO A 25 -13.44 -8.46 8.43
CA PRO A 25 -12.54 -8.91 7.38
C PRO A 25 -11.33 -7.97 7.37
N ASP A 26 -10.11 -8.55 7.44
CA ASP A 26 -8.88 -7.78 7.27
C ASP A 26 -9.05 -6.81 6.08
N PRO A 27 -8.69 -5.52 6.25
CA PRO A 27 -9.03 -4.49 5.27
C PRO A 27 -8.45 -4.85 3.91
N HIS A 28 -9.26 -4.81 2.84
CA HIS A 28 -8.78 -5.09 1.51
C HIS A 28 -8.12 -3.81 0.97
N ILE A 29 -6.80 -3.83 0.82
CA ILE A 29 -6.04 -2.70 0.29
C ILE A 29 -5.85 -2.88 -1.21
N GLU A 30 -6.11 -1.84 -1.99
CA GLU A 30 -5.73 -1.74 -3.40
C GLU A 30 -4.72 -0.58 -3.56
N LEU A 31 -3.49 -0.93 -3.92
CA LEU A 31 -2.40 0.02 -4.07
C LEU A 31 -2.15 0.28 -5.56
N HIS A 32 -2.11 1.55 -5.93
CA HIS A 32 -1.88 2.01 -7.30
C HIS A 32 -0.57 2.80 -7.39
N ILE A 33 0.18 2.60 -8.46
CA ILE A 33 1.38 3.36 -8.84
C ILE A 33 1.18 3.84 -10.27
N LEU A 34 0.96 5.15 -10.40
CA LEU A 34 0.65 5.81 -11.66
C LEU A 34 1.89 6.50 -12.19
N ASP A 35 2.27 6.18 -13.44
CA ASP A 35 3.30 6.93 -14.14
C ASP A 35 2.71 8.22 -14.74
N ALA A 36 3.06 9.37 -14.16
CA ALA A 36 2.65 10.68 -14.66
C ALA A 36 3.87 11.54 -15.06
N LEU A 37 4.91 10.89 -15.57
CA LEU A 37 6.06 11.55 -16.19
C LEU A 37 5.70 12.13 -17.57
N PRO A 38 6.52 13.06 -18.12
CA PRO A 38 6.14 13.83 -19.30
C PRO A 38 6.09 13.03 -20.60
N ASN A 39 6.94 12.01 -20.75
CA ASN A 39 6.99 11.16 -21.93
C ASN A 39 7.70 9.82 -21.65
N ASN A 40 7.70 8.93 -22.64
CA ASN A 40 8.30 7.60 -22.57
C ASN A 40 9.77 7.55 -23.08
N ASP A 41 10.39 8.70 -23.38
CA ASP A 41 11.78 8.72 -23.91
C ASP A 41 12.76 8.22 -22.85
N ILE A 42 12.47 8.53 -21.58
CA ILE A 42 13.15 7.99 -20.40
C ILE A 42 12.09 7.30 -19.54
N PRO A 43 11.97 5.96 -19.61
CA PRO A 43 10.89 5.24 -18.94
C PRO A 43 11.08 5.25 -17.41
N LEU A 44 9.96 5.27 -16.68
CA LEU A 44 9.95 4.88 -15.28
C LEU A 44 10.26 3.38 -15.18
N LYS A 45 11.13 3.04 -14.24
CA LYS A 45 11.38 1.65 -13.85
C LYS A 45 11.24 1.56 -12.35
N PHE A 46 10.62 0.50 -11.87
CA PHE A 46 10.63 0.22 -10.43
C PHE A 46 10.62 -1.25 -10.11
N HIS A 47 11.03 -1.57 -8.89
CA HIS A 47 10.96 -2.92 -8.32
C HIS A 47 10.25 -2.83 -6.99
N CYS A 48 9.25 -3.67 -6.75
CA CYS A 48 8.51 -3.68 -5.50
C CYS A 48 8.60 -5.05 -4.84
N ALA A 49 8.70 -5.06 -3.51
CA ALA A 49 8.69 -6.30 -2.74
C ALA A 49 8.18 -6.07 -1.32
N SER A 50 7.76 -7.14 -0.67
CA SER A 50 7.57 -7.26 0.77
C SER A 50 8.63 -8.19 1.34
N LYS A 51 8.51 -8.55 2.61
CA LYS A 51 9.33 -9.61 3.21
C LYS A 51 9.05 -10.99 2.58
N ASP A 52 7.79 -11.24 2.26
CA ASP A 52 7.29 -12.57 1.91
C ASP A 52 6.98 -12.72 0.41
N ASP A 53 6.82 -11.60 -0.31
CA ASP A 53 6.42 -11.54 -1.72
C ASP A 53 7.35 -10.63 -2.52
N ASP A 54 7.83 -11.11 -3.66
CA ASP A 54 8.51 -10.30 -4.66
C ASP A 54 7.52 -9.95 -5.77
N LEU A 55 7.15 -8.68 -5.90
CA LEU A 55 6.28 -8.21 -6.97
C LEU A 55 7.05 -8.01 -8.29
N GLY A 56 8.38 -7.94 -8.20
CA GLY A 56 9.28 -7.92 -9.34
C GLY A 56 9.48 -6.53 -9.96
N TRP A 57 10.01 -6.55 -11.18
CA TRP A 57 10.34 -5.36 -11.95
C TRP A 57 9.19 -4.91 -12.86
N HIS A 58 8.95 -3.61 -12.89
CA HIS A 58 7.92 -2.97 -13.71
C HIS A 58 8.50 -1.83 -14.54
N TYR A 59 7.89 -1.63 -15.72
CA TYR A 59 8.30 -0.67 -16.75
C TYR A 59 7.03 -0.04 -17.36
N PRO A 60 6.23 0.70 -16.57
CA PRO A 60 5.02 1.34 -17.08
C PRO A 60 5.37 2.34 -18.17
N LYS A 61 4.41 2.57 -19.07
CA LYS A 61 4.40 3.75 -19.92
C LYS A 61 3.71 4.90 -19.19
N VAL A 62 4.00 6.12 -19.61
CA VAL A 62 3.27 7.30 -19.17
C VAL A 62 1.76 7.09 -19.32
N GLY A 63 1.04 7.28 -18.22
CA GLY A 63 -0.40 7.07 -18.09
C GLY A 63 -0.80 5.67 -17.60
N ASP A 64 0.12 4.70 -17.54
CA ASP A 64 -0.17 3.37 -17.03
C ASP A 64 -0.37 3.38 -15.51
N ASP A 65 -1.24 2.48 -15.06
CA ASP A 65 -1.53 2.19 -13.66
C ASP A 65 -1.10 0.77 -13.31
N PHE A 66 0.00 0.66 -12.57
CA PHE A 66 0.35 -0.59 -11.92
C PHE A 66 -0.36 -0.68 -10.58
N HIS A 67 -1.15 -1.72 -10.39
CA HIS A 67 -1.84 -1.95 -9.13
C HIS A 67 -1.75 -3.41 -8.68
N PHE A 68 -1.85 -3.58 -7.37
CA PHE A 68 -2.00 -4.88 -6.73
C PHE A 68 -2.83 -4.72 -5.47
N SER A 69 -3.45 -5.82 -5.04
CA SER A 69 -4.27 -5.83 -3.83
C SER A 69 -3.85 -6.92 -2.87
N PHE A 70 -4.05 -6.66 -1.58
CA PHE A 70 -3.65 -7.55 -0.50
C PHE A 70 -4.50 -7.30 0.74
N ARG A 71 -4.42 -8.22 1.70
CA ARG A 71 -5.01 -8.07 3.03
C ARG A 71 -3.89 -8.01 4.06
N PRO A 72 -3.69 -6.87 4.75
CA PRO A 72 -2.67 -6.74 5.76
C PRO A 72 -3.11 -7.54 6.98
N HIS A 73 -2.23 -8.39 7.49
CA HIS A 73 -2.54 -9.20 8.66
C HIS A 73 -2.49 -8.32 9.92
N LEU A 74 -3.61 -8.12 10.64
CA LEU A 74 -3.67 -7.22 11.81
C LEU A 74 -2.60 -7.50 12.89
N PHE A 75 -2.14 -8.75 13.02
CA PHE A 75 -1.13 -9.15 14.00
C PHE A 75 0.31 -9.20 13.45
N LYS A 76 0.52 -9.00 12.15
CA LYS A 76 1.85 -8.98 11.53
C LYS A 76 2.08 -7.66 10.80
N LYS A 77 3.29 -7.12 10.87
CA LYS A 77 3.65 -5.92 10.11
C LYS A 77 3.67 -6.25 8.61
N THR A 78 2.64 -5.84 7.89
CA THR A 78 2.60 -5.88 6.42
C THR A 78 3.31 -4.64 5.89
N LEU A 79 4.26 -4.83 4.97
CA LEU A 79 5.07 -3.75 4.41
C LEU A 79 5.40 -4.08 2.96
N PHE A 80 5.22 -3.11 2.08
CA PHE A 80 5.73 -3.13 0.71
C PHE A 80 6.63 -1.93 0.50
N PHE A 81 7.84 -2.16 0.00
CA PHE A 81 8.77 -1.11 -0.41
C PHE A 81 9.01 -1.21 -1.91
N CYS A 82 9.29 -0.06 -2.51
CA CYS A 82 9.66 0.00 -3.91
C CYS A 82 10.92 0.85 -4.09
N HIS A 83 11.75 0.44 -5.04
CA HIS A 83 12.85 1.24 -5.56
C HIS A 83 12.44 1.72 -6.95
N PHE A 84 12.43 3.03 -7.15
CA PHE A 84 12.09 3.70 -8.39
C PHE A 84 13.34 4.29 -9.03
N TRP A 85 13.38 4.27 -10.37
CA TRP A 85 14.41 4.89 -11.18
C TRP A 85 13.78 5.66 -12.32
N TRP A 86 14.29 6.87 -12.53
CA TRP A 86 13.96 7.68 -13.68
C TRP A 86 15.14 8.58 -14.05
N ALA A 87 15.62 8.48 -15.29
CA ALA A 87 16.86 9.14 -15.74
C ALA A 87 18.07 8.81 -14.86
N ARG A 88 18.59 9.79 -14.11
CA ARG A 88 19.70 9.66 -13.15
C ARG A 88 19.24 9.78 -11.70
N ASN A 89 17.93 9.74 -11.51
CA ASN A 89 17.29 9.84 -10.22
C ASN A 89 16.84 8.48 -9.76
N GLU A 90 16.85 8.30 -8.45
CA GLU A 90 16.25 7.16 -7.78
C GLU A 90 15.46 7.59 -6.55
N ALA A 91 14.57 6.73 -6.07
CA ALA A 91 13.93 6.87 -4.78
C ALA A 91 13.61 5.49 -4.22
N ILE A 92 13.81 5.30 -2.91
CA ILE A 92 13.51 4.04 -2.21
C ILE A 92 12.70 4.39 -0.98
N PHE A 93 11.51 3.82 -0.85
CA PHE A 93 10.65 4.03 0.31
C PHE A 93 9.57 2.95 0.38
N ASP A 94 8.92 2.87 1.55
CA ASP A 94 7.76 2.03 1.77
C ASP A 94 6.55 2.64 1.05
N VAL A 95 6.04 1.96 0.03
CA VAL A 95 4.78 2.36 -0.64
C VAL A 95 3.57 1.98 0.21
N TYR A 96 3.74 1.02 1.12
CA TYR A 96 2.76 0.65 2.12
C TYR A 96 3.42 0.18 3.40
N ASN A 97 2.98 0.74 4.52
CA ASN A 97 3.08 0.19 5.86
C ASN A 97 1.94 0.82 6.70
N TYR A 98 1.79 0.44 7.96
CA TYR A 98 0.72 0.99 8.82
C TYR A 98 0.79 2.51 9.00
N ASP A 99 1.98 3.11 9.02
CA ASP A 99 2.15 4.55 9.18
C ASP A 99 1.82 5.31 7.90
N VAL A 100 2.09 4.70 6.73
CA VAL A 100 1.77 5.25 5.40
C VAL A 100 0.26 5.11 5.12
N ALA A 101 -0.37 4.02 5.58
CA ALA A 101 -1.77 3.69 5.33
C ALA A 101 -2.78 4.74 5.82
N VAL A 102 -2.38 5.62 6.75
CA VAL A 102 -3.20 6.76 7.21
C VAL A 102 -3.55 7.75 6.10
N ASN A 103 -2.84 7.70 4.96
CA ASN A 103 -3.08 8.53 3.78
C ASN A 103 -3.94 7.85 2.72
N CYS A 104 -4.35 6.60 2.93
CA CYS A 104 -5.24 5.87 2.03
C CYS A 104 -6.70 6.23 2.28
N SER A 105 -7.61 5.74 1.43
CA SER A 105 -9.04 5.92 1.68
C SER A 105 -9.45 5.19 2.97
N SER A 106 -10.60 5.58 3.52
CA SER A 106 -11.21 4.98 4.72
C SER A 106 -12.57 4.34 4.42
N ASP A 107 -12.88 4.16 3.13
CA ASP A 107 -14.20 3.74 2.66
C ASP A 107 -14.20 2.21 2.44
N PRO A 108 -14.83 1.42 3.32
CA PRO A 108 -14.92 -0.02 3.12
C PRO A 108 -15.79 -0.36 1.90
N PRO A 109 -15.61 -1.54 1.28
CA PRO A 109 -14.74 -2.65 1.72
C PRO A 109 -13.30 -2.58 1.19
N ILE A 110 -13.01 -1.69 0.23
CA ILE A 110 -11.70 -1.56 -0.41
C ILE A 110 -11.09 -0.20 -0.08
N PHE A 111 -9.93 -0.22 0.53
CA PHE A 111 -9.17 0.97 0.87
C PHE A 111 -8.12 1.22 -0.21
N TYR A 112 -8.21 2.37 -0.88
CA TYR A 112 -7.35 2.74 -1.99
C TYR A 112 -6.15 3.56 -1.52
N CYS A 113 -4.97 3.18 -1.98
CA CYS A 113 -3.72 3.88 -1.74
C CYS A 113 -3.11 4.26 -3.10
N ILE A 114 -3.21 5.52 -3.51
CA ILE A 114 -2.74 5.95 -4.83
C ILE A 114 -1.40 6.65 -4.69
N TRP A 115 -0.39 6.14 -5.37
CA TRP A 115 0.87 6.82 -5.64
C TRP A 115 0.88 7.37 -7.07
N LYS A 116 1.21 8.64 -7.22
CA LYS A 116 1.43 9.30 -8.51
C LYS A 116 2.88 9.75 -8.61
N VAL A 117 3.59 9.22 -9.61
CA VAL A 117 5.00 9.51 -9.86
C VAL A 117 5.10 10.67 -10.85
N GLN A 118 5.75 11.76 -10.46
CA GLN A 118 5.90 12.97 -11.27
C GLN A 118 7.37 13.42 -11.34
N GLU A 119 7.66 14.40 -12.20
CA GLU A 119 9.04 14.87 -12.42
C GLU A 119 9.71 15.41 -11.15
N ASP A 120 8.92 16.00 -10.26
CA ASP A 120 9.42 16.60 -9.03
C ASP A 120 9.32 15.68 -7.82
N GLY A 121 8.68 14.51 -7.93
CA GLY A 121 8.65 13.51 -6.87
C GLY A 121 7.38 12.66 -6.84
N PHE A 122 7.05 12.19 -5.65
CA PHE A 122 6.03 11.17 -5.42
C PHE A 122 4.91 11.73 -4.56
N TYR A 123 3.69 11.52 -5.04
CA TYR A 123 2.48 12.05 -4.42
C TYR A 123 1.59 10.90 -3.99
N MET A 124 1.03 10.96 -2.78
CA MET A 124 0.15 9.92 -2.26
C MET A 124 -1.18 10.49 -1.77
N GLY A 125 -2.25 9.72 -1.93
CA GLY A 125 -3.52 10.01 -1.29
C GLY A 125 -4.58 8.94 -1.56
N PRO A 126 -5.80 9.15 -1.04
CA PRO A 126 -6.92 8.23 -1.21
C PRO A 126 -7.52 8.30 -2.63
N GLN A 127 -7.34 9.45 -3.30
CA GLN A 127 -7.92 9.79 -4.61
C GLN A 127 -6.99 10.75 -5.36
N LEU A 128 -7.07 10.77 -6.69
CA LEU A 128 -6.22 11.60 -7.57
C LEU A 128 -6.29 13.11 -7.31
N ASN A 129 -7.41 13.61 -6.82
CA ASN A 129 -7.62 15.02 -6.48
C ASN A 129 -7.23 15.38 -5.03
N GLN A 130 -6.76 14.40 -4.24
CA GLN A 130 -6.41 14.55 -2.83
C GLN A 130 -4.98 14.10 -2.52
N LEU A 131 -4.09 14.18 -3.52
CA LEU A 131 -2.71 13.75 -3.38
C LEU A 131 -1.85 14.81 -2.68
N LYS A 132 -0.94 14.36 -1.82
CA LYS A 132 0.08 15.18 -1.15
C LYS A 132 1.46 14.68 -1.51
N LYS A 133 2.41 15.59 -1.69
CA LYS A 133 3.81 15.21 -1.95
C LYS A 133 4.39 14.53 -0.71
N MET A 134 4.94 13.34 -0.88
CA MET A 134 5.52 12.54 0.20
C MET A 134 7.04 12.44 0.11
N HIS A 135 7.56 12.30 -1.11
CA HIS A 135 8.99 12.10 -1.36
C HIS A 135 9.46 12.89 -2.58
N ASP A 136 10.72 13.31 -2.54
CA ASP A 136 11.46 13.85 -3.68
C ASP A 136 12.33 12.75 -4.31
N TRP A 137 12.72 12.98 -5.55
CA TRP A 137 13.77 12.20 -6.21
C TRP A 137 15.15 12.46 -5.57
N ILE A 138 15.98 11.43 -5.48
CA ILE A 138 17.39 11.53 -5.12
C ILE A 138 18.21 11.52 -6.41
N SER A 139 18.94 12.60 -6.70
CA SER A 139 19.81 12.70 -7.87
C SER A 139 21.23 12.26 -7.55
N HIS A 140 21.79 11.34 -8.34
CA HIS A 140 23.22 11.10 -8.32
C HIS A 140 23.96 12.19 -9.12
N LYS A 141 24.58 13.15 -8.42
CA LYS A 141 25.63 13.97 -9.05
C LYS A 141 26.78 13.05 -9.46
N LYS A 142 27.36 13.28 -10.64
CA LYS A 142 28.61 12.61 -11.04
C LYS A 142 29.61 12.76 -9.88
N ARG A 143 30.18 11.64 -9.41
CA ARG A 143 31.51 11.69 -8.82
C ARG A 143 32.41 12.08 -9.98
N ASP A 144 32.85 13.34 -10.00
CA ASP A 144 33.95 13.77 -10.83
C ASP A 144 35.17 12.95 -10.37
N VAL A 145 35.58 12.00 -11.21
CA VAL A 145 36.85 11.28 -11.11
C VAL A 145 37.79 11.89 -12.12
#